data_AF-A0A659UBD9-F1
#
_entry.id   AF-A0A659UBD9-F1
#
_cell.length_a   1.000
_cell.length_b   1.000
_cell.length_c   1.000
_cell.angle_alpha   90.00
_cell.angle_beta   90.00
_cell.angle_gamma   90.00
#
_symmetry.space_group_name_H-M   'P 1'
#
loop_
_entity.id
_entity.type
_entity.pdbx_description
1 polymer ?
#
loop_
_entity_poly.entity_id
_entity_poly.type
_entity_poly.pdbx_seq_one_letter_code
_entity_poly.pdbx_strand_id
1 'polypeptide(L)' 'MRDNGPVHQKVFEELVTATKILLNEGIMDTFGHISARDPKDPESFFLAQKLAPSLITVDDIQRFNL' A
#
# COMPACT_ATOMS: atom_id res chain seq x y z
N MET A 1 13.40 -7.82 -11.55
CA MET A 1 12.56 -6.63 -11.31
C MET A 1 11.12 -7.10 -11.39
N ARG A 2 10.29 -6.84 -10.37
CA ARG A 2 8.85 -7.15 -10.46
C ARG A 2 8.25 -6.18 -11.46
N ASP A 3 7.75 -6.69 -12.58
CA ASP A 3 7.10 -5.86 -13.60
C ASP A 3 5.68 -5.53 -13.12
N ASN A 4 5.56 -4.44 -12.37
CA ASN A 4 4.27 -3.89 -11.98
C ASN A 4 3.77 -3.07 -13.16
N GLY A 5 2.71 -3.55 -13.82
CA GLY A 5 2.07 -2.77 -14.89
C GLY A 5 1.64 -1.37 -14.40
N PRO A 6 1.47 -0.39 -15.29
CA PRO A 6 1.26 1.02 -14.92
C PRO A 6 0.07 1.25 -13.97
N VAL A 7 -0.95 0.39 -14.04
CA VAL A 7 -2.10 0.41 -13.13
C VAL A 7 -1.70 0.04 -11.69
N HIS A 8 -0.88 -0.99 -11.50
CA HIS A 8 -0.44 -1.42 -10.16
C HIS A 8 0.49 -0.37 -9.54
N GLN A 9 1.41 0.19 -10.34
CA GLN A 9 2.29 1.25 -9.89
C GLN A 9 1.52 2.45 -9.32
N LYS A 10 0.46 2.89 -10.03
CA LYS A 10 -0.40 3.98 -9.56
C LYS A 10 -1.08 3.66 -8.22
N VAL A 11 -1.61 2.45 -8.07
CA VAL A 11 -2.25 2.02 -6.80
C VAL A 11 -1.23 2.01 -5.65
N PHE A 12 0.02 1.63 -5.91
CA PHE A 12 1.06 1.60 -4.89
C PHE A 12 1.45 3.02 -4.46
N GLU A 13 1.58 3.94 -5.41
CA GLU A 13 1.82 5.36 -5.15
C GLU A 13 0.67 5.99 -4.34
N GLU A 14 -0.58 5.65 -4.66
CA GLU A 14 -1.76 6.10 -3.92
C GLU A 14 -1.80 5.53 -2.49
N LEU A 15 -1.44 4.25 -2.29
CA LEU A 15 -1.36 3.65 -0.95
C LEU A 15 -0.28 4.31 -0.07
N VAL A 16 0.90 4.58 -0.64
CA VAL A 16 1.98 5.28 0.06
C VAL A 16 1.56 6.71 0.39
N THR A 17 0.91 7.40 -0.55
CA THR A 17 0.39 8.77 -0.35
C THR A 17 -0.68 8.80 0.73
N ALA A 18 -1.64 7.87 0.70
CA ALA A 18 -2.68 7.75 1.70
C ALA A 18 -2.09 7.49 3.10
N THR A 19 -1.10 6.60 3.20
CA THR A 19 -0.39 6.33 4.47
C THR A 19 0.23 7.61 5.03
N LYS A 20 0.92 8.39 4.19
CA LYS A 20 1.54 9.66 4.60
C LYS A 20 0.52 10.72 5.01
N ILE A 21 -0.60 10.82 4.30
CA ILE A 21 -1.71 11.71 4.68
C ILE A 21 -2.26 11.31 6.05
N LEU A 22 -2.59 10.03 6.25
CA LEU A 22 -3.18 9.57 7.50
C LEU A 22 -2.24 9.75 8.70
N LEU A 23 -0.92 9.61 8.50
CA LEU A 23 0.08 9.92 9.52
C LEU A 23 0.13 11.43 9.81
N ASN A 24 0.16 12.27 8.78
CA ASN A 24 0.23 13.72 8.93
C ASN A 24 -0.99 14.29 9.65
N GLU A 25 -2.18 13.75 9.35
CA GLU A 25 -3.45 14.16 9.98
C GLU A 25 -3.65 13.53 11.37
N GLY A 26 -2.69 12.74 11.88
CA GLY A 26 -2.79 12.10 13.20
C GLY A 26 -3.87 11.01 13.29
N ILE A 27 -4.29 10.46 12.14
CA ILE A 27 -5.34 9.43 12.05
C ILE A 27 -4.73 8.03 12.16
N MET A 28 -3.56 7.83 11.56
CA MET A 28 -2.82 6.56 11.62
C MET A 28 -1.69 6.67 12.66
N ASP A 29 -1.56 5.66 13.51
CA ASP A 29 -0.47 5.52 14.48
C ASP A 29 0.62 4.57 13.96
N THR A 30 1.54 4.16 14.83
CA THR A 30 2.64 3.25 14.47
C THR A 30 2.19 1.83 14.14
N PHE A 31 0.97 1.43 14.47
CA PHE A 31 0.42 0.08 14.30
C PHE A 31 -0.75 0.02 13.31
N GLY A 32 -1.03 1.12 12.59
CA GLY A 32 -2.04 1.18 11.54
C GLY A 32 -1.54 0.67 10.18
N HIS A 33 -2.50 0.27 9.34
CA HIS A 33 -2.26 -0.12 7.96
C HIS A 33 -3.49 0.16 7.08
N ILE A 34 -3.25 0.35 5.78
CA ILE A 34 -4.29 0.51 4.76
C ILE A 34 -4.00 -0.44 3.60
N SER A 35 -5.05 -1.02 3.02
CA SER A 35 -4.96 -1.90 1.85
C SER A 35 -5.82 -1.39 0.69
N ALA A 36 -5.53 -1.86 -0.52
CA ALA A 36 -6.35 -1.62 -1.70
C ALA A 36 -6.55 -2.93 -2.47
N ARG A 37 -7.77 -3.17 -2.97
CA ARG A 37 -8.04 -4.33 -3.82
C ARG A 37 -7.25 -4.23 -5.13
N ASP A 38 -6.75 -5.37 -5.63
CA ASP A 38 -6.08 -5.41 -6.93
C ASP A 38 -7.10 -5.05 -8.04
N PRO A 39 -6.90 -3.97 -8.81
CA PRO A 39 -7.86 -3.52 -9.81
C PRO A 39 -8.00 -4.50 -10.99
N LYS A 40 -7.09 -5.48 -11.11
CA LYS A 40 -7.14 -6.53 -12.13
C LYS A 40 -7.64 -7.87 -11.61
N ASP A 41 -7.69 -8.06 -10.30
CA ASP A 41 -8.07 -9.32 -9.66
C ASP A 41 -8.82 -9.06 -8.36
N PRO A 42 -10.16 -9.19 -8.33
CA PRO A 42 -10.92 -8.92 -7.13
C PRO A 42 -10.62 -9.90 -5.98
N GLU A 43 -9.99 -11.05 -6.22
CA GLU A 43 -9.60 -12.02 -5.18
C GLU A 43 -8.24 -11.70 -4.54
N SER A 44 -7.61 -10.60 -4.95
CA SER A 44 -6.31 -10.14 -4.42
C SER A 44 -6.38 -8.72 -3.87
N PHE A 45 -5.48 -8.40 -2.94
CA PHE A 45 -5.30 -7.04 -2.41
C PHE A 45 -3.83 -6.72 -2.16
N PHE A 46 -3.54 -5.42 -2.08
CA PHE A 46 -2.22 -4.87 -1.81
C PHE A 46 -2.15 -4.29 -0.40
N LEU A 47 -1.06 -4.59 0.29
CA LEU A 47 -0.80 -4.13 1.66
C LEU A 47 0.72 -4.02 1.84
N ALA A 48 1.18 -3.02 2.59
CA ALA A 48 2.60 -2.88 2.90
C ALA A 48 3.10 -4.01 3.81
N GLN A 49 4.35 -4.42 3.64
CA GLN A 49 5.02 -5.33 4.57
C GLN A 49 5.13 -4.72 5.98
N LYS A 50 5.35 -5.57 6.98
CA LYS A 50 5.41 -5.14 8.39
C LYS A 50 6.60 -4.22 8.67
N LEU A 51 6.38 -2.92 8.56
CA LEU A 51 7.33 -1.83 8.79
C LEU A 51 6.64 -0.67 9.51
N ALA A 52 7.43 0.26 10.04
CA ALA A 52 6.90 1.52 10.53
C ALA A 52 6.20 2.27 9.38
N PRO A 53 4.96 2.78 9.56
CA PRO A 53 4.21 3.43 8.47
C PRO A 53 4.95 4.58 7.78
N SER A 54 5.79 5.32 8.52
CA SER A 54 6.61 6.42 8.00
C SER A 54 7.72 6.00 7.04
N LEU A 55 8.07 4.71 7.00
CA LEU A 55 9.14 4.15 6.14
C LEU A 55 8.60 3.48 4.87
N ILE A 56 7.27 3.34 4.72
CA ILE A 56 6.67 2.61 3.60
C ILE A 56 6.95 3.33 2.27
N THR A 57 7.46 2.57 1.31
CA THR A 57 7.65 2.96 -0.10
C THR A 57 6.84 2.04 -1.03
N VAL A 58 6.84 2.33 -2.34
CA VAL A 58 6.16 1.50 -3.34
C VAL A 58 6.75 0.09 -3.43
N ASP A 59 8.03 -0.08 -3.08
CA ASP A 59 8.73 -1.37 -3.12
C ASP A 59 8.36 -2.29 -1.95
N ASP A 60 7.75 -1.73 -0.91
CA ASP A 60 7.31 -2.42 0.29
C ASP A 60 5.89 -3.02 0.15
N ILE A 61 5.21 -2.75 -0.96
CA ILE A 61 3.85 -3.24 -1.19
C ILE A 61 3.88 -4.71 -1.61
N GLN A 62 3.12 -5.52 -0.89
CA GLN A 62 2.95 -6.94 -1.11
C GLN A 62 1.53 -7.24 -1.61
N ARG A 63 1.40 -8.29 -2.42
CA ARG A 63 0.11 -8.81 -2.92
C ARG A 63 -0.31 -10.01 -2.08
N PHE A 64 -1.55 -10.01 -1.64
CA PHE A 64 -2.19 -11.07 -0.86
C PHE A 64 -3.43 -11.57 -1.60
N ASN A 65 -3.86 -12.79 -1.29
CA ASN A 65 -5.16 -13.35 -1.66
C ASN A 65 -6.14 -13.25 -0.47
N LEU A 66 -7.43 -13.46 -0.75
CA LEU A 66 -8.50 -13.51 0.25
C LEU A 66 -8.48 -14.79 1.10
#